data_AF-A0A1Q8Y8Z9-F1
#
_entry.id   AF-A0A1Q8Y8Z9-F1
#
_cell.length_a   1.000
_cell.length_b   1.000
_cell.length_c   1.000
_cell.angle_alpha   90.00
_cell.angle_beta   90.00
_cell.angle_gamma   90.00
#
_symmetry.space_group_name_H-M   'P 1'
#
loop_
_entity.id
_entity.type
_entity.pdbx_description
1 polymer ?
#
loop_
_entity_poly.entity_id
_entity_poly.type
_entity_poly.pdbx_seq_one_letter_code
_entity_poly.pdbx_strand_id
1 'polypeptide(L)' 'MTTRQKDYLQATKTALGANTWDELAEMAGVAPRALKTYRMPEGSGDYRTMPRPMQKVFEMLLAEHKKNKVK' A
#
# COMPACT_ATOMS: atom_id res chain seq x y z
N MET A 1 10.75 -15.91 5.03
CA MET A 1 10.75 -15.28 3.69
C MET A 1 9.34 -15.36 3.11
N THR A 2 8.45 -14.40 3.39
CA THR A 2 7.11 -14.35 2.75
C THR A 2 6.38 -13.08 3.20
N THR A 3 6.66 -11.94 2.57
CA THR A 3 5.75 -10.79 2.63
C THR A 3 5.98 -9.76 1.51
N ARG A 4 6.21 -10.22 0.27
CA ARG A 4 6.41 -9.33 -0.91
C ARG A 4 5.39 -8.18 -0.97
N GLN A 5 4.14 -8.45 -0.59
CA GLN A 5 3.07 -7.45 -0.54
C GLN A 5 3.21 -6.43 0.59
N LYS A 6 3.55 -6.88 1.80
CA LYS A 6 3.78 -5.96 2.94
C LYS A 6 5.03 -5.11 2.69
N ASP A 7 6.08 -5.70 2.13
CA ASP A 7 7.31 -4.99 1.78
C ASP A 7 7.04 -3.92 0.71
N TYR A 8 6.23 -4.26 -0.31
CA TYR A 8 5.75 -3.30 -1.31
C TYR A 8 4.95 -2.16 -0.67
N LEU A 9 4.00 -2.46 0.22
CA LEU A 9 3.21 -1.46 0.93
C LEU A 9 4.07 -0.58 1.84
N GLN A 10 5.08 -1.15 2.50
CA GLN A 10 6.02 -0.42 3.33
C GLN A 10 6.88 0.54 2.48
N ALA A 11 7.42 0.07 1.36
CA ALA A 11 8.16 0.92 0.42
C ALA A 11 7.29 2.04 -0.14
N THR A 12 6.03 1.74 -0.46
CA THR A 12 5.04 2.71 -0.95
C THR A 12 4.76 3.78 0.10
N LYS A 13 4.51 3.38 1.35
CA LYS A 13 4.33 4.27 2.50
C LYS A 13 5.50 5.26 2.63
N THR A 14 6.74 4.73 2.62
CA THR A 14 7.96 5.53 2.73
C THR A 14 8.12 6.48 1.54
N ALA A 15 7.86 6.02 0.32
CA ALA A 15 8.00 6.85 -0.88
C ALA A 15 7.01 8.03 -0.91
N LEU A 16 5.78 7.81 -0.42
CA LEU A 16 4.73 8.81 -0.34
C LEU A 16 4.86 9.75 0.88
N GLY A 17 5.72 9.41 1.84
CA GLY A 17 5.90 10.19 3.06
C GLY A 17 4.75 10.03 4.07
N ALA A 18 3.98 8.96 3.98
CA ALA A 18 2.92 8.66 4.96
C ALA A 18 3.55 8.18 6.29
N ASN A 19 3.15 8.78 7.41
CA ASN A 19 3.66 8.44 8.74
C ASN A 19 2.92 7.23 9.32
N THR A 20 1.63 7.08 9.00
CA THR A 20 0.78 5.98 9.47
C THR A 20 0.26 5.10 8.32
N TRP A 21 -0.28 3.93 8.67
CA TRP A 21 -0.96 3.09 7.69
C TRP A 21 -2.32 3.66 7.30
N ASP A 22 -2.98 4.35 8.23
CA ASP A 22 -4.27 4.99 7.97
C ASP A 22 -4.11 6.16 6.99
N GLU A 23 -3.02 6.94 7.11
CA GLU A 23 -2.65 7.94 6.10
C GLU A 23 -2.41 7.33 4.72
N LEU A 24 -1.69 6.20 4.63
CA LEU A 24 -1.50 5.52 3.35
C LEU A 24 -2.84 5.03 2.76
N ALA A 25 -3.72 4.51 3.61
CA ALA A 25 -5.06 4.09 3.22
C ALA A 25 -5.87 5.28 2.69
N GLU A 26 -5.83 6.42 3.37
CA GLU A 26 -6.50 7.65 2.95
C GLU A 26 -5.95 8.17 1.62
N MET A 27 -4.63 8.28 1.47
CA MET A 27 -3.99 8.70 0.21
C MET A 27 -4.35 7.78 -0.97
N ALA A 28 -4.50 6.49 -0.72
CA ALA A 28 -4.87 5.51 -1.73
C ALA A 28 -6.39 5.36 -1.93
N GLY A 29 -7.23 6.03 -1.14
CA GLY A 29 -8.69 5.80 -1.17
C GLY A 29 -9.09 4.37 -0.80
N VAL A 30 -8.27 3.68 0.00
CA VAL A 30 -8.46 2.30 0.44
C VAL A 30 -9.03 2.30 1.86
N ALA A 31 -10.00 1.45 2.14
CA ALA A 31 -10.48 1.29 3.52
C ALA A 31 -9.34 0.78 4.44
N PRO A 32 -9.12 1.37 5.64
CA PRO A 32 -8.05 0.95 6.56
C PRO A 32 -8.08 -0.55 6.89
N ARG A 33 -9.28 -1.13 7.00
CA ARG A 33 -9.47 -2.57 7.24
C ARG A 33 -8.95 -3.42 6.07
N ALA A 34 -9.12 -2.97 4.83
CA ALA A 34 -8.59 -3.67 3.66
C ALA A 34 -7.07 -3.55 3.58
N LEU A 35 -6.52 -2.38 3.86
CA LEU A 35 -5.06 -2.21 3.93
C LEU A 35 -4.45 -3.11 5.02
N LYS A 36 -5.14 -3.26 6.15
CA LYS A 36 -4.72 -4.14 7.25
C LYS A 36 -4.61 -5.60 6.81
N THR A 37 -5.54 -6.13 6.03
CA THR A 37 -5.47 -7.53 5.57
C THR A 37 -4.34 -7.74 4.55
N TYR A 38 -4.03 -6.73 3.74
CA TYR A 38 -2.94 -6.80 2.77
C TYR A 38 -1.54 -6.82 3.39
N ARG A 39 -1.37 -6.22 4.58
CA ARG A 39 -0.08 -6.19 5.29
C ARG A 39 0.13 -7.37 6.25
N MET A 40 -0.84 -8.26 6.39
CA MET A 40 -0.69 -9.46 7.23
C MET A 40 0.31 -10.45 6.61
N PRO A 41 0.98 -11.26 7.43
CA PRO A 41 1.79 -12.37 6.92
C PRO A 41 0.89 -13.45 6.31
N GLU A 42 1.37 -14.16 5.29
CA GLU A 42 0.59 -15.17 4.54
C GLU A 42 0.01 -16.29 5.42
N GLY A 43 0.64 -16.59 6.56
CA GLY A 43 0.14 -17.57 7.54
C GLY A 43 -0.98 -17.07 8.45
N SER A 44 -1.41 -15.81 8.34
CA SER A 44 -2.51 -15.25 9.14
C SER A 44 -3.87 -15.53 8.50
N GLY A 45 -4.88 -15.88 9.30
CA GLY A 45 -6.26 -16.03 8.80
C GLY A 45 -6.87 -14.74 8.21
N ASP A 46 -6.31 -13.59 8.60
CA ASP A 46 -6.68 -12.27 8.08
C ASP A 46 -5.91 -11.90 6.80
N TYR A 47 -4.97 -12.72 6.33
CA TYR A 47 -4.25 -12.44 5.10
C TYR A 47 -5.20 -12.45 3.90
N ARG A 48 -5.07 -11.40 3.10
CA ARG A 48 -5.71 -11.29 1.80
C ARG A 48 -4.67 -10.84 0.78
N THR A 49 -4.63 -11.52 -0.35
CA THR A 49 -3.86 -11.06 -1.50
C THR A 49 -4.49 -9.79 -2.04
N MET A 50 -3.67 -8.78 -2.31
CA MET A 50 -4.12 -7.52 -2.87
C MET A 50 -4.58 -7.76 -4.31
N PRO A 51 -5.84 -7.45 -4.64
CA PRO A 51 -6.37 -7.67 -5.98
C PRO A 51 -5.71 -6.68 -6.97
N ARG A 52 -5.62 -7.07 -8.24
CA ARG A 52 -4.96 -6.25 -9.29
C ARG A 52 -5.45 -4.80 -9.36
N PRO A 53 -6.76 -4.48 -9.22
CA PRO A 53 -7.22 -3.10 -9.19
C PRO A 53 -6.58 -2.29 -8.05
N MET A 54 -6.40 -2.87 -6.86
CA MET A 54 -5.76 -2.17 -5.75
C MET A 54 -4.26 -1.98 -5.98
N GLN A 55 -3.58 -2.95 -6.59
CA GLN A 55 -2.17 -2.77 -6.97
C GLN A 55 -2.00 -1.56 -7.90
N LYS A 56 -2.87 -1.43 -8.91
CA LYS A 56 -2.87 -0.28 -9.83
C LYS A 56 -3.08 1.05 -9.12
N VAL A 57 -3.93 1.11 -8.08
CA VAL A 57 -4.14 2.34 -7.29
C VAL A 57 -2.84 2.80 -6.64
N PHE A 58 -2.10 1.90 -5.98
CA PHE A 58 -0.81 2.25 -5.37
C PHE A 58 0.25 2.62 -6.43
N GLU A 59 0.27 1.93 -7.56
CA GLU A 59 1.16 2.26 -8.68
C GLU A 59 0.88 3.67 -9.23
N MET A 60 -0.39 4.02 -9.43
CA MET A 60 -0.80 5.35 -9.91
C MET A 60 -0.43 6.44 -8.90
N LEU A 61 -0.70 6.21 -7.62
CA LEU A 61 -0.37 7.14 -6.55
C LEU A 61 1.14 7.40 -6.46
N LEU A 62 1.96 6.37 -6.61
CA LEU A 62 3.42 6.49 -6.68
C LEU A 62 3.88 7.25 -7.92
N ALA A 63 3.28 6.98 -9.08
CA ALA A 63 3.62 7.66 -10.32
C ALA A 63 3.28 9.17 -10.24
N GLU A 64 2.14 9.50 -9.66
CA GLU A 64 1.71 10.88 -9.44
C GLU A 64 2.62 11.61 -8.44
N HIS A 65 2.97 10.96 -7.32
CA HIS A 65 3.91 11.54 -6.35
C HIS A 65 5.29 11.80 -6.96
N LYS A 66 5.80 10.89 -7.80
CA LYS A 66 7.05 11.09 -8.53
C LYS A 66 6.96 12.25 -9.50
N LYS A 67 5.86 12.36 -10.25
CA LYS A 67 5.63 13.48 -11.20
C LYS A 67 5.61 14.83 -10.47
N ASN A 68 4.99 14.89 -9.30
CA ASN A 68 4.91 16.12 -8.50
C ASN A 68 6.24 16.53 -7.86
N LYS A 69 7.16 15.58 -7.59
CA LYS A 69 8.53 15.87 -7.10
C LYS A 69 9.50 16.35 -8.18
N VAL A 70 9.16 16.17 -9.46
CA VAL A 70 10.02 16.52 -10.62
C VAL A 70 9.64 17.89 -11.22
N LYS A 71 8.58 18.52 -10.73
CA LYS A 71 8.24 19.93 -11.01
C LYS A 71 8.83 20.84 -9.96
#